data_AF-A0A1Y5FJ95-F1
#
_entry.id   AF-A0A1Y5FJ95-F1
#
_cell.length_a   1.000
_cell.length_b   1.000
_cell.length_c   1.000
_cell.angle_alpha   90.00
_cell.angle_beta   90.00
_cell.angle_gamma   90.00
#
_symmetry.space_group_name_H-M   'P 1'
#
loop_
_entity.id
_entity.type
_entity.pdbx_description
1 polymer ?
#
loop_
_entity_poly.entity_id
_entity_poly.type
_entity_poly.pdbx_seq_one_letter_code
_entity_poly.pdbx_strand_id
1 'polypeptide(L)'
;MNLNEEFNTVISKLKKDERPHIKYSEEEFSELNELWSGFLEDKNFNELIKVFCLLDNTQNYSHVFSENIYRTFKETDEAEFLIYNLSAAAKHIIAYHQKRGERTPFELLEVLKKLIKHKDPEVLEWTLRTIETLGSQAMFLKDDIINAKPGILAIFDKHKKASKQIIEMLEKRWAPRE
;
A
#
# COMPACT_ATOMS: atom_id res chain seq x y z
N MET A 1 -20.76 6.15 -10.81
CA MET A 1 -20.78 5.23 -9.66
C MET A 1 -21.30 5.93 -8.42
N ASN A 2 -22.07 5.25 -7.56
CA ASN A 2 -22.45 5.78 -6.24
C ASN A 2 -21.52 5.22 -5.16
N LEU A 3 -20.56 6.04 -4.70
CA LEU A 3 -19.53 5.64 -3.73
C LEU A 3 -20.11 5.08 -2.43
N ASN A 4 -21.19 5.68 -1.92
CA ASN A 4 -21.78 5.28 -0.64
C ASN A 4 -22.49 3.92 -0.74
N GLU A 5 -23.19 3.65 -1.84
CA GLU A 5 -23.86 2.37 -2.07
C GLU A 5 -22.84 1.24 -2.25
N GLU A 6 -21.80 1.47 -3.04
CA GLU A 6 -20.69 0.54 -3.22
C GLU A 6 -20.02 0.24 -1.88
N PHE A 7 -19.62 1.27 -1.14
CA PHE A 7 -18.97 1.12 0.16
C PHE A 7 -19.84 0.32 1.13
N ASN A 8 -21.13 0.65 1.25
CA ASN A 8 -22.05 -0.07 2.14
C ASN A 8 -22.22 -1.54 1.72
N THR A 9 -22.19 -1.83 0.42
CA THR A 9 -22.22 -3.20 -0.10
C THR A 9 -20.98 -3.96 0.35
N VAL A 10 -19.79 -3.38 0.24
CA VAL A 10 -18.53 -3.97 0.72
C VAL A 10 -18.59 -4.24 2.23
N ILE A 11 -18.94 -3.23 3.02
CA ILE A 11 -19.03 -3.36 4.48
C ILE A 11 -20.04 -4.43 4.89
N SER A 12 -21.17 -4.55 4.19
CA SER A 12 -22.19 -5.56 4.49
C SER A 12 -21.67 -7.00 4.31
N LYS A 13 -20.82 -7.24 3.31
CA LYS A 13 -20.17 -8.54 3.06
C LYS A 13 -19.09 -8.82 4.12
N LEU A 14 -18.23 -7.85 4.39
CA LEU A 14 -17.17 -7.98 5.41
C LEU A 14 -17.75 -8.29 6.80
N LYS A 15 -18.88 -7.69 7.17
CA LYS A 15 -19.58 -8.00 8.44
C LYS A 15 -20.10 -9.43 8.53
N LYS A 16 -20.28 -10.12 7.40
CA LYS A 16 -20.68 -11.52 7.31
C LYS A 16 -19.49 -12.48 7.17
N ASP A 17 -18.26 -11.97 7.32
CA ASP A 17 -17.01 -12.70 7.02
C ASP A 17 -16.93 -13.17 5.56
N GLU A 18 -17.60 -12.45 4.65
CA GLU A 18 -17.61 -12.73 3.21
C GLU A 18 -16.61 -11.83 2.49
N ARG A 19 -15.82 -12.42 1.56
CA ARG A 19 -14.91 -11.66 0.71
C ARG A 19 -15.69 -10.90 -0.38
N PRO A 20 -15.55 -9.56 -0.50
CA PRO A 20 -16.37 -8.76 -1.42
C PRO A 20 -16.18 -9.08 -2.91
N HIS A 21 -14.96 -9.45 -3.31
CA HIS A 21 -14.60 -9.90 -4.67
C HIS A 21 -15.06 -8.97 -5.80
N ILE A 22 -14.84 -7.67 -5.62
CA ILE A 22 -15.32 -6.65 -6.55
C ILE A 22 -14.42 -6.60 -7.78
N LYS A 23 -15.02 -6.34 -8.94
CA LYS A 23 -14.30 -5.98 -10.16
C LYS A 23 -14.93 -4.72 -10.72
N TYR A 24 -14.11 -3.75 -11.06
CA TYR A 24 -14.55 -2.52 -11.72
C TYR A 24 -14.14 -2.51 -13.19
N SER A 25 -14.93 -1.86 -14.03
CA SER A 25 -14.54 -1.50 -15.40
C SER A 25 -13.48 -0.39 -15.39
N GLU A 26 -12.93 -0.07 -16.57
CA GLU A 26 -12.01 1.06 -16.71
C GLU A 26 -12.71 2.40 -16.48
N GLU A 27 -13.98 2.54 -16.89
CA GLU A 27 -14.78 3.73 -16.60
C GLU A 27 -15.03 3.87 -15.10
N GLU A 28 -15.42 2.80 -14.42
CA GLU A 28 -15.65 2.81 -12.96
C GLU A 28 -14.38 3.14 -12.17
N PHE A 29 -13.22 2.64 -12.60
CA PHE A 29 -11.94 3.05 -12.02
C PHE A 29 -11.60 4.51 -12.28
N SER A 30 -11.94 5.04 -13.45
CA SER A 30 -11.72 6.45 -13.78
C SER A 30 -12.60 7.35 -12.89
N GLU A 31 -13.87 6.99 -12.72
CA GLU A 31 -14.79 7.68 -11.80
C GLU A 31 -14.29 7.64 -10.34
N LEU A 32 -13.79 6.50 -9.86
CA LEU A 32 -13.18 6.40 -8.53
C LEU A 32 -11.93 7.27 -8.39
N ASN A 33 -11.14 7.37 -9.45
CA ASN A 33 -9.94 8.20 -9.45
C ASN A 33 -10.28 9.70 -9.42
N GLU A 34 -11.32 10.12 -10.13
CA GLU A 34 -11.84 11.49 -10.07
C GLU A 34 -12.37 11.83 -8.67
N LEU A 35 -13.12 10.91 -8.03
CA LEU A 35 -13.56 11.07 -6.65
C LEU A 35 -12.38 11.21 -5.68
N TRP A 36 -11.35 10.38 -5.84
CA TRP A 36 -10.12 10.50 -5.06
C TRP A 36 -9.50 11.89 -5.21
N SER A 37 -9.29 12.36 -6.45
CA SER A 37 -8.72 13.69 -6.72
C SER A 37 -9.51 14.80 -6.01
N GLY A 38 -10.84 14.78 -6.14
CA GLY A 38 -11.71 15.75 -5.48
C GLY A 38 -11.60 15.71 -3.95
N PHE A 39 -11.58 14.52 -3.34
CA PHE A 39 -11.43 14.40 -1.89
C PHE A 39 -10.06 14.86 -1.37
N LEU A 40 -8.99 14.71 -2.14
CA LEU A 40 -7.69 15.28 -1.79
C LEU A 40 -7.72 16.82 -1.85
N GLU A 41 -8.31 17.39 -2.90
CA GLU A 41 -8.44 18.84 -3.07
C GLU A 41 -9.25 19.48 -1.92
N ASP A 42 -10.37 18.86 -1.58
CA ASP A 42 -11.26 19.30 -0.51
C ASP A 42 -10.76 18.91 0.90
N LYS A 43 -9.66 18.14 0.98
CA LYS A 43 -9.16 17.51 2.22
C LYS A 43 -10.23 16.71 2.95
N ASN A 44 -11.13 16.08 2.20
CA ASN A 44 -12.21 15.26 2.71
C ASN A 44 -11.74 13.82 2.96
N PHE A 45 -10.87 13.67 3.96
CA PHE A 45 -10.24 12.38 4.25
C PHE A 45 -11.23 11.28 4.68
N ASN A 46 -12.38 11.66 5.27
CA ASN A 46 -13.43 10.70 5.64
C ASN A 46 -14.03 9.99 4.42
N GLU A 47 -14.27 10.72 3.34
CA GLU A 47 -14.76 10.12 2.08
C GLU A 47 -13.64 9.37 1.35
N LEU A 48 -12.40 9.82 1.49
CA LEU A 48 -11.24 9.14 0.91
C LEU A 48 -11.05 7.72 1.47
N ILE A 49 -11.36 7.48 2.75
CA ILE A 49 -11.36 6.13 3.35
C ILE A 49 -12.26 5.17 2.57
N LYS A 50 -13.39 5.65 2.05
CA LYS A 50 -14.32 4.80 1.29
C LYS A 50 -13.67 4.36 -0.02
N VAL A 51 -12.98 5.27 -0.71
CA VAL A 51 -12.21 4.93 -1.92
C VAL A 51 -11.17 3.87 -1.59
N PHE A 52 -10.37 4.06 -0.54
CA PHE A 52 -9.38 3.06 -0.12
C PHE A 52 -10.00 1.69 0.19
N CYS A 53 -11.11 1.67 0.92
CA CYS A 53 -11.84 0.44 1.25
C CYS A 53 -12.28 -0.31 -0.02
N LEU A 54 -12.82 0.40 -1.01
CA LEU A 54 -13.20 -0.20 -2.29
C LEU A 54 -11.97 -0.77 -2.99
N LEU A 55 -10.91 0.03 -3.16
CA LEU A 55 -9.68 -0.39 -3.84
C LEU A 55 -9.03 -1.60 -3.18
N ASP A 56 -8.98 -1.66 -1.85
CA ASP A 56 -8.42 -2.81 -1.11
C ASP A 56 -9.21 -4.11 -1.38
N ASN A 57 -10.51 -4.00 -1.65
CA ASN A 57 -11.41 -5.13 -1.88
C ASN A 57 -11.65 -5.47 -3.37
N THR A 58 -11.01 -4.76 -4.30
CA THR A 58 -11.01 -5.10 -5.73
C THR A 58 -10.11 -6.29 -6.05
N GLN A 59 -10.49 -7.07 -7.06
CA GLN A 59 -9.69 -8.17 -7.60
C GLN A 59 -8.77 -7.73 -8.75
N ASN A 60 -9.13 -6.67 -9.49
CA ASN A 60 -8.37 -6.15 -10.60
C ASN A 60 -7.63 -4.85 -10.22
N TYR A 61 -6.60 -4.53 -11.00
CA TYR A 61 -5.75 -3.35 -10.84
C TYR A 61 -5.86 -2.44 -12.07
N SER A 62 -5.51 -1.18 -11.88
CA SER A 62 -5.45 -0.17 -12.92
C SER A 62 -4.38 0.85 -12.56
N HIS A 63 -3.65 1.32 -13.57
CA HIS A 63 -2.61 2.34 -13.42
C HIS A 63 -3.19 3.75 -13.25
N VAL A 64 -4.49 3.95 -13.48
CA VAL A 64 -5.15 5.27 -13.42
C VAL A 64 -4.94 5.97 -12.07
N PHE A 65 -4.78 5.18 -10.99
CA PHE A 65 -4.58 5.69 -9.63
C PHE A 65 -3.17 6.18 -9.33
N SER A 66 -2.20 5.97 -10.23
CA SER A 66 -0.77 6.21 -9.93
C SER A 66 -0.52 7.64 -9.45
N GLU A 67 -1.11 8.63 -10.13
CA GLU A 67 -0.94 10.04 -9.76
C GLU A 67 -1.52 10.33 -8.36
N ASN A 68 -2.75 9.89 -8.08
CA ASN A 68 -3.38 10.10 -6.78
C ASN A 68 -2.70 9.35 -5.64
N ILE A 69 -2.11 8.18 -5.92
CA ILE A 69 -1.26 7.47 -4.96
C ILE A 69 -0.04 8.32 -4.59
N TYR A 70 0.69 8.86 -5.57
CA TYR A 70 1.85 9.72 -5.29
C TYR A 70 1.45 11.04 -4.64
N ARG A 71 0.32 11.62 -5.05
CA ARG A 71 -0.22 12.85 -4.48
C ARG A 71 -0.57 12.66 -3.01
N THR A 72 -1.24 11.56 -2.66
CA THR A 72 -1.56 11.21 -1.27
C THR A 72 -0.29 11.11 -0.41
N PHE A 73 0.76 10.43 -0.88
CA PHE A 73 2.04 10.37 -0.15
C PHE A 73 2.72 11.73 0.06
N LYS A 74 2.38 12.75 -0.74
CA LYS A 74 2.92 14.12 -0.60
C LYS A 74 2.07 15.00 0.31
N GLU A 75 0.76 14.72 0.39
CA GLU A 75 -0.21 15.59 1.06
C GLU A 75 -0.51 15.20 2.52
N THR A 76 -0.19 13.98 2.94
CA THR A 76 -0.41 13.54 4.33
C THR A 76 0.77 12.74 4.90
N ASP A 77 0.98 12.88 6.21
CA ASP A 77 1.90 12.08 7.03
C ASP A 77 1.13 11.29 8.11
N GLU A 78 -0.20 11.27 8.03
CA GLU A 78 -1.02 10.53 8.98
C GLU A 78 -0.94 9.03 8.70
N ALA A 79 -0.59 8.27 9.74
CA ALA A 79 -0.28 6.85 9.64
C ALA A 79 -1.37 6.02 8.94
N GLU A 80 -2.64 6.24 9.30
CA GLU A 80 -3.78 5.53 8.73
C GLU A 80 -3.87 5.70 7.20
N PHE A 81 -3.78 6.93 6.70
CA PHE A 81 -3.84 7.19 5.25
C PHE A 81 -2.62 6.68 4.51
N LEU A 82 -1.43 6.76 5.12
CA LEU A 82 -0.22 6.16 4.55
C LEU A 82 -0.37 4.65 4.38
N ILE A 83 -0.93 3.96 5.37
CA ILE A 83 -1.16 2.50 5.34
C ILE A 83 -2.16 2.11 4.24
N TYR A 84 -3.29 2.82 4.15
CA TYR A 84 -4.27 2.57 3.09
C TYR A 84 -3.68 2.84 1.71
N ASN A 85 -2.91 3.92 1.56
CA ASN A 85 -2.28 4.26 0.30
C ASN A 85 -1.14 3.29 -0.08
N LEU A 86 -0.42 2.73 0.89
CA LEU A 86 0.56 1.65 0.67
C LEU A 86 -0.09 0.38 0.11
N SER A 87 -1.30 0.06 0.57
CA SER A 87 -2.11 -1.07 0.07
C SER A 87 -2.56 -0.80 -1.37
N ALA A 88 -3.02 0.42 -1.66
CA ALA A 88 -3.35 0.83 -3.02
C ALA A 88 -2.12 0.79 -3.94
N ALA A 89 -0.96 1.27 -3.50
CA ALA A 89 0.30 1.23 -4.27
C ALA A 89 0.76 -0.20 -4.58
N ALA A 90 0.68 -1.11 -3.62
CA ALA A 90 1.01 -2.52 -3.83
C ALA A 90 0.16 -3.14 -4.94
N LYS A 91 -1.14 -2.84 -4.99
CA LYS A 91 -2.06 -3.41 -5.98
C LYS A 91 -1.99 -2.68 -7.33
N HIS A 92 -2.14 -1.37 -7.33
CA HIS A 92 -2.39 -0.58 -8.53
C HIS A 92 -1.11 -0.10 -9.23
N ILE A 93 0.03 -0.11 -8.54
CA ILE A 93 1.34 0.18 -9.15
C ILE A 93 2.14 -1.11 -9.24
N ILE A 94 2.49 -1.75 -8.12
CA ILE A 94 3.43 -2.88 -8.12
C ILE A 94 2.86 -4.07 -8.89
N ALA A 95 1.69 -4.59 -8.49
CA ALA A 95 1.10 -5.75 -9.16
C ALA A 95 0.71 -5.46 -10.61
N TYR A 96 0.25 -4.23 -10.92
CA TYR A 96 -0.02 -3.79 -12.29
C TYR A 96 1.21 -3.94 -13.20
N HIS A 97 2.36 -3.37 -12.81
CA HIS A 97 3.59 -3.45 -13.61
C HIS A 97 4.14 -4.87 -13.67
N GLN A 98 4.13 -5.60 -12.54
CA GLN A 98 4.63 -6.98 -12.50
C GLN A 98 3.87 -7.91 -13.45
N LYS A 99 2.54 -7.79 -13.54
CA LYS A 99 1.76 -8.60 -14.49
C LYS A 99 2.14 -8.31 -15.95
N ARG A 100 2.58 -7.10 -16.24
CA ARG A 100 3.01 -6.68 -17.58
C ARG A 100 4.48 -7.01 -17.87
N GLY A 101 5.19 -7.61 -16.91
CA GLY A 101 6.63 -7.84 -17.02
C GLY A 101 7.46 -6.55 -16.97
N GLU A 102 6.88 -5.47 -16.46
CA GLU A 102 7.50 -4.16 -16.36
C GLU A 102 8.12 -3.97 -14.97
N ARG A 103 9.13 -3.09 -14.89
CA ARG A 103 9.69 -2.68 -13.60
C ARG A 103 8.73 -1.75 -12.88
N THR A 104 8.75 -1.81 -11.55
CA THR A 104 8.04 -0.83 -10.73
C THR A 104 8.71 0.53 -10.93
N PRO A 105 7.94 1.62 -11.06
CA PRO A 105 8.50 2.96 -11.22
C PRO A 105 9.47 3.31 -10.09
N PHE A 106 10.59 3.92 -10.46
CA PHE A 106 11.62 4.33 -9.51
C PHE A 106 11.11 5.33 -8.47
N GLU A 107 10.16 6.19 -8.86
CA GLU A 107 9.52 7.14 -7.95
C GLU A 107 8.88 6.45 -6.73
N LEU A 108 8.23 5.29 -6.91
CA LEU A 108 7.68 4.53 -5.79
C LEU A 108 8.78 3.97 -4.88
N LEU A 109 9.91 3.53 -5.43
CA LEU A 109 11.03 3.04 -4.63
C LEU A 109 11.59 4.16 -3.71
N GLU A 110 11.69 5.38 -4.23
CA GLU A 110 12.12 6.55 -3.44
C GLU A 110 11.09 6.95 -2.36
N VAL A 111 9.79 6.80 -2.64
CA VAL A 111 8.74 6.98 -1.63
C VAL A 111 8.89 5.94 -0.52
N LEU A 112 9.02 4.65 -0.87
CA LEU A 112 9.18 3.57 0.11
C LEU A 112 10.46 3.76 0.94
N LYS A 113 11.57 4.16 0.31
CA LYS A 113 12.83 4.48 1.00
C LYS A 113 12.66 5.53 2.09
N LYS A 114 11.84 6.55 1.86
CA LYS A 114 11.53 7.58 2.86
C LYS A 114 10.65 7.01 3.97
N LEU A 115 9.60 6.26 3.63
CA LEU A 115 8.65 5.69 4.59
C LEU A 115 9.27 4.61 5.50
N ILE A 116 10.33 3.92 5.08
CA ILE A 116 11.10 3.03 5.95
C ILE A 116 11.64 3.76 7.21
N LYS A 117 11.80 5.09 7.14
CA LYS A 117 12.30 5.91 8.25
C LYS A 117 11.18 6.54 9.06
N HIS A 118 9.92 6.19 8.79
CA HIS A 118 8.77 6.73 9.48
C HIS A 118 8.79 6.34 10.97
N LYS A 119 8.34 7.26 11.83
CA LYS A 119 8.41 7.07 13.30
C LYS A 119 7.34 6.10 13.82
N ASP A 120 6.21 6.06 13.13
CA ASP A 120 5.12 5.14 13.45
C ASP A 120 5.51 3.69 13.08
N PRO A 121 5.52 2.75 14.04
CA PRO A 121 5.87 1.36 13.80
C PRO A 121 4.96 0.63 12.81
N GLU A 122 3.68 0.97 12.77
CA GLU A 122 2.71 0.35 11.87
C GLU A 122 2.98 0.81 10.42
N VAL A 123 3.28 2.09 10.21
CA VAL A 123 3.70 2.58 8.89
C VAL A 123 4.96 1.89 8.41
N LEU A 124 5.95 1.67 9.29
CA LEU A 124 7.14 0.90 8.96
C LEU A 124 6.78 -0.54 8.55
N GLU A 125 5.95 -1.22 9.34
CA GLU A 125 5.49 -2.58 9.02
C GLU A 125 4.85 -2.63 7.63
N TRP A 126 3.88 -1.75 7.37
CA TRP A 126 3.16 -1.73 6.10
C TRP A 126 4.07 -1.35 4.94
N THR A 127 5.03 -0.45 5.14
CA THR A 127 6.05 -0.13 4.14
C THR A 127 6.87 -1.38 3.80
N LEU A 128 7.30 -2.15 4.79
CA LEU A 128 8.04 -3.39 4.60
C LEU A 128 7.20 -4.47 3.91
N ARG A 129 5.90 -4.56 4.21
CA ARG A 129 4.96 -5.45 3.50
C ARG A 129 4.84 -5.07 2.03
N THR A 130 4.67 -3.78 1.73
CA THR A 130 4.64 -3.28 0.34
C THR A 130 5.97 -3.57 -0.37
N ILE A 131 7.10 -3.36 0.30
CA ILE A 131 8.43 -3.71 -0.25
C ILE A 131 8.55 -5.20 -0.55
N GLU A 132 8.03 -6.09 0.31
CA GLU A 132 8.07 -7.53 0.06
C GLU A 132 7.43 -7.88 -1.30
N THR A 133 6.34 -7.19 -1.66
CA THR A 133 5.65 -7.41 -2.93
C THR A 133 6.49 -7.05 -4.16
N LEU A 134 7.56 -6.25 -4.03
CA LEU A 134 8.46 -5.89 -5.15
C LEU A 134 9.28 -7.08 -5.68
N GLY A 135 9.40 -8.17 -4.91
CA GLY A 135 10.22 -9.31 -5.27
C GLY A 135 11.71 -8.95 -5.37
N SER A 136 12.35 -9.26 -6.50
CA SER A 136 13.79 -8.99 -6.69
C SER A 136 14.14 -7.50 -6.70
N GLN A 137 13.20 -6.63 -7.06
CA GLN A 137 13.41 -5.17 -7.06
C GLN A 137 13.58 -4.60 -5.64
N ALA A 138 13.13 -5.31 -4.60
CA ALA A 138 13.34 -4.92 -3.21
C ALA A 138 14.84 -4.81 -2.84
N MET A 139 15.73 -5.48 -3.59
CA MET A 139 17.18 -5.39 -3.40
C MET A 139 17.70 -3.95 -3.46
N PHE A 140 17.04 -3.07 -4.23
CA PHE A 140 17.40 -1.65 -4.29
C PHE A 140 17.34 -0.96 -2.93
N LEU A 141 16.46 -1.42 -2.04
CA LEU A 141 16.22 -0.85 -0.72
C LEU A 141 16.94 -1.61 0.40
N LYS A 142 17.79 -2.59 0.06
CA LYS A 142 18.41 -3.53 1.02
C LYS A 142 19.06 -2.82 2.21
N ASP A 143 19.92 -1.85 1.95
CA ASP A 143 20.67 -1.18 3.02
C ASP A 143 19.74 -0.33 3.89
N ASP A 144 18.77 0.36 3.30
CA ASP A 144 17.77 1.13 4.05
C ASP A 144 16.93 0.21 4.95
N ILE A 145 16.55 -0.97 4.47
CA ILE A 145 15.77 -1.98 5.21
C ILE A 145 16.56 -2.55 6.39
N ILE A 146 17.82 -2.92 6.17
CA ILE A 146 18.70 -3.46 7.23
C ILE A 146 18.92 -2.41 8.33
N ASN A 147 19.13 -1.15 7.93
CA ASN A 147 19.34 -0.05 8.88
C ASN A 147 18.08 0.29 9.68
N ALA A 148 16.88 -0.01 9.16
CA ALA A 148 15.61 0.21 9.85
C ALA A 148 15.21 -0.95 10.79
N LYS A 149 16.03 -1.99 10.92
CA LYS A 149 15.73 -3.18 11.73
C LYS A 149 15.49 -2.81 13.19
N PRO A 150 14.30 -3.13 13.75
CA PRO A 150 14.04 -2.88 15.16
C PRO A 150 15.00 -3.67 16.06
N GLY A 151 15.44 -3.03 17.15
CA GLY A 151 16.35 -3.62 18.14
C GLY A 151 15.75 -4.82 18.89
N ILE A 152 16.56 -5.47 19.73
CA ILE A 152 16.18 -6.72 20.43
C ILE A 152 14.96 -6.54 21.35
N LEU A 153 14.72 -5.34 21.88
CA LEU A 153 13.58 -5.03 22.74
C LEU A 153 12.26 -4.81 21.98
N ALA A 154 12.25 -4.95 20.65
CA ALA A 154 11.06 -4.81 19.80
C ALA A 154 9.94 -5.83 20.05
N ILE A 155 10.17 -6.84 20.89
CA ILE A 155 9.24 -7.94 21.16
C ILE A 155 7.94 -7.51 21.86
N PHE A 156 7.93 -6.35 22.52
CA PHE A 156 6.76 -5.82 23.24
C PHE A 156 5.80 -5.01 22.36
N ASP A 157 6.20 -4.72 21.12
CA ASP A 157 5.40 -3.98 20.14
C ASP A 157 5.12 -4.90 18.95
N LYS A 158 3.83 -5.15 18.68
CA LYS A 158 3.40 -6.10 17.64
C LYS A 158 3.92 -5.71 16.24
N HIS A 159 3.97 -4.42 15.94
CA HIS A 159 4.40 -3.90 14.65
C HIS A 159 5.91 -3.97 14.51
N LYS A 160 6.67 -3.55 15.55
CA LYS A 160 8.14 -3.69 15.53
C LYS A 160 8.57 -5.15 15.44
N LYS A 161 7.85 -6.06 16.11
CA LYS A 161 8.07 -7.50 15.99
C LYS A 161 7.81 -7.98 14.56
N ALA A 162 6.70 -7.57 13.94
CA ALA A 162 6.37 -7.92 12.56
C ALA A 162 7.42 -7.38 11.57
N SER A 163 7.81 -6.11 11.69
CA SER A 163 8.87 -5.49 10.89
C SER A 163 10.18 -6.26 10.99
N LYS A 164 10.59 -6.65 12.20
CA LYS A 164 11.80 -7.47 12.40
C LYS A 164 11.70 -8.81 11.67
N GLN A 165 10.56 -9.50 11.74
CA GLN A 165 10.34 -10.77 11.06
C GLN A 165 10.39 -10.63 9.52
N ILE A 166 9.78 -9.58 8.97
CA ILE A 166 9.82 -9.29 7.54
C ILE A 166 11.25 -9.02 7.09
N ILE A 167 12.00 -8.20 7.83
CA ILE A 167 13.40 -7.88 7.53
C ILE A 167 14.27 -9.15 7.55
N GLU A 168 14.16 -9.98 8.58
CA GLU A 168 14.92 -11.23 8.68
C GLU A 168 14.61 -12.21 7.55
N MET A 169 13.36 -12.26 7.09
CA MET A 169 12.96 -13.05 5.92
C MET A 169 13.56 -12.49 4.63
N LEU A 170 13.54 -11.17 4.43
CA LEU A 170 14.15 -10.51 3.27
C LEU A 170 15.66 -10.72 3.23
N GLU A 171 16.35 -10.57 4.37
CA GLU A 171 17.79 -10.84 4.51
C GLU A 171 18.14 -12.27 4.05
N LYS A 172 17.35 -13.27 4.47
CA LYS A 172 17.53 -14.67 4.05
C LYS A 172 17.34 -14.86 2.54
N ARG A 173 16.38 -14.14 1.92
CA ARG A 173 16.15 -14.22 0.46
C ARG A 173 17.30 -13.64 -0.35
N TRP A 174 18.07 -12.69 0.22
CA TRP A 174 19.20 -12.05 -0.45
C TRP A 174 20.56 -12.68 -0.12
N ALA A 175 20.61 -13.61 0.85
CA ALA A 175 21.83 -14.35 1.14
C ALA A 175 22.28 -15.14 -0.10
N PRO A 176 23.59 -15.22 -0.38
CA PRO A 176 24.12 -16.10 -1.43
C PRO A 176 23.59 -17.52 -1.20
N ARG A 177 23.13 -18.19 -2.27
CA ARG A 177 22.85 -19.62 -2.20
C ARG A 177 24.19 -20.35 -2.23
N GLU A 178 24.52 -21.03 -1.13
CA GLU A 178 25.63 -22.00 -1.07
C GLU A 178 25.38 -23.18 -2.01
#